data_AF-A0A951GHX7-F1
#
_entry.id   AF-A0A951GHX7-F1
#
_cell.length_a   1.000
_cell.length_b   1.000
_cell.length_c   1.000
_cell.angle_alpha   90.00
_cell.angle_beta   90.00
_cell.angle_gamma   90.00
#
_symmetry.space_group_name_H-M   'P 1'
#
loop_
_entity.id
_entity.type
_entity.pdbx_description
1 polymer ?
#
loop_
_entity_poly.entity_id
_entity_poly.type
_entity_poly.pdbx_seq_one_letter_code
_entity_poly.pdbx_strand_id
1 'polypeptide(L)' 'MLKIWGRTTSSNVQKVLWCCAELGLEYERVDLGGPFGGNQDPEYLELNP' A
#
# COMPACT_ATOMS: atom_id res chain seq x y z
N MET A 1 7.22 8.97 -8.61
CA MET A 1 6.44 7.72 -8.77
C MET A 1 5.91 7.33 -7.40
N LEU A 2 4.60 7.13 -7.27
CA LEU A 2 3.99 6.78 -5.98
C LEU A 2 4.37 5.35 -5.60
N LYS A 3 4.60 5.10 -4.30
CA LYS A 3 4.84 3.76 -3.77
C LYS A 3 3.75 3.40 -2.77
N ILE A 4 2.98 2.36 -3.08
CA ILE A 4 1.83 1.93 -2.28
C ILE A 4 2.16 0.62 -1.58
N TRP A 5 2.18 0.65 -0.25
CA TRP A 5 2.46 -0.50 0.61
C TRP A 5 1.16 -1.11 1.09
N GLY A 6 0.89 -2.34 0.66
CA GLY A 6 -0.26 -3.09 1.13
C GLY A 6 -0.89 -3.96 0.05
N ARG A 7 -1.73 -4.88 0.50
CA ARG A 7 -2.37 -5.93 -0.32
C ARG A 7 -3.48 -5.39 -1.22
N THR A 8 -3.62 -5.94 -2.43
CA THR A 8 -4.77 -5.67 -3.32
C THR A 8 -6.12 -6.08 -2.73
N THR A 9 -6.13 -7.00 -1.77
CA THR A 9 -7.35 -7.43 -1.05
C THR A 9 -7.70 -6.54 0.14
N SER A 10 -6.88 -5.52 0.46
CA SER A 10 -7.17 -4.56 1.53
C SER A 10 -8.11 -3.47 1.02
N SER A 11 -9.25 -3.28 1.68
CA SER A 11 -10.23 -2.26 1.30
C SER A 11 -9.67 -0.84 1.33
N ASN A 12 -8.70 -0.56 2.22
CA ASN A 12 -8.03 0.75 2.26
C ASN A 12 -7.05 0.93 1.10
N VAL A 13 -6.35 -0.13 0.69
CA VAL A 13 -5.42 -0.08 -0.45
C VAL A 13 -6.19 0.05 -1.76
N GLN A 14 -7.30 -0.69 -1.91
CA GLN A 14 -8.14 -0.64 -3.11
C GLN A 14 -8.62 0.78 -3.45
N LYS A 15 -9.00 1.57 -2.44
CA LYS A 15 -9.40 2.98 -2.63
C LYS A 15 -8.27 3.82 -3.23
N VAL A 16 -7.04 3.63 -2.78
CA VAL A 16 -5.87 4.36 -3.29
C VAL A 16 -5.53 3.92 -4.72
N LEU A 17 -5.55 2.60 -4.99
CA LEU A 17 -5.30 2.07 -6.34
C LEU A 17 -6.36 2.56 -7.33
N TRP A 18 -7.62 2.60 -6.92
CA TRP A 18 -8.71 3.13 -7.74
C TRP A 18 -8.51 4.62 -8.03
N CYS A 19 -8.20 5.43 -7.01
CA CYS A 19 -7.90 6.85 -7.20
C CYS A 19 -6.74 7.06 -8.20
N CYS A 20 -5.67 6.26 -8.11
CA CYS A 20 -4.57 6.33 -9.07
C CYS A 20 -5.02 5.98 -10.48
N ALA A 21 -5.87 4.95 -10.65
CA ALA A 21 -6.40 4.57 -11.95
C ALA A 21 -7.28 5.67 -12.58
N GLU A 22 -8.18 6.28 -11.80
CA GLU A 22 -9.05 7.37 -12.26
C GLU A 22 -8.25 8.61 -12.69
N LEU A 23 -7.17 8.91 -11.95
CA LEU A 23 -6.32 10.07 -12.22
C LEU A 23 -5.20 9.79 -13.23
N GLY A 24 -5.06 8.55 -13.72
CA GLY A 24 -3.97 8.16 -14.61
C GLY A 24 -2.58 8.28 -13.98
N LEU A 25 -2.47 8.08 -12.66
CA LEU A 25 -1.22 8.20 -11.91
C LEU A 25 -0.43 6.89 -11.92
N GLU A 26 0.85 6.97 -12.28
CA GLU A 26 1.77 5.84 -12.17
C GLU A 26 2.17 5.57 -10.72
N TYR A 27 2.14 4.29 -10.35
CA TYR A 27 2.56 3.83 -9.03
C TYR A 27 3.22 2.45 -9.10
N GLU A 28 4.09 2.20 -8.13
CA GLU A 28 4.55 0.87 -7.78
C GLU A 28 3.84 0.38 -6.52
N ARG A 29 3.53 -0.92 -6.47
CA ARG A 29 2.86 -1.54 -5.33
C ARG A 29 3.73 -2.64 -4.73
N VAL A 30 3.82 -2.66 -3.40
CA VAL A 30 4.53 -3.69 -2.63
C VAL A 30 3.53 -4.42 -1.72
N ASP A 31 3.56 -5.74 -1.72
CA ASP A 31 2.76 -6.56 -0.80
C ASP A 31 3.28 -6.41 0.63
N LEU A 32 2.40 -6.02 1.55
CA LEU A 32 2.70 -5.82 2.96
C LEU A 32 1.44 -6.00 3.82
N GLY A 33 1.61 -6.58 5.01
CA GLY A 33 0.57 -6.85 6.00
C GLY A 33 -0.24 -8.12 5.74
N GLY A 34 -0.96 -8.59 6.75
CA GLY A 34 -1.70 -9.85 6.70
C GLY A 34 -0.77 -11.05 6.47
N PRO A 35 -1.00 -11.90 5.46
CA PRO A 35 -0.13 -13.05 5.18
C PRO A 35 1.32 -12.68 4.79
N PHE A 36 1.57 -11.42 4.40
CA PHE A 36 2.91 -10.96 4.01
C PHE A 36 3.71 -10.38 5.20
N GLY A 37 3.09 -10.17 6.36
CA GLY A 37 3.77 -9.60 7.53
C GLY A 37 4.32 -8.18 7.30
N GLY A 38 5.32 -7.78 8.08
CA GLY A 38 6.05 -6.51 7.91
C GLY A 38 5.34 -5.24 8.38
N ASN A 39 4.03 -5.30 8.65
CA ASN A 39 3.27 -4.14 9.13
C ASN A 39 3.44 -3.84 10.63
N GLN A 40 4.34 -4.55 11.30
CA GLN A 40 4.74 -4.34 12.70
C GLN A 40 6.26 -4.12 12.80
N ASP A 41 6.97 -4.14 11.67
CA ASP A 41 8.40 -3.90 11.66
C ASP A 41 8.64 -2.43 12.02
N PRO A 42 9.67 -2.12 12.84
CA PRO A 42 9.95 -0.75 13.26
C PRO A 42 10.03 0.23 12.09
N GLU A 43 10.65 -0.19 10.99
CA GLU A 43 10.80 0.62 9.79
C GLU A 43 9.45 0.95 9.12
N TYR A 44 8.48 0.04 9.17
CA TYR A 44 7.14 0.31 8.64
C TYR A 44 6.34 1.21 9.58
N LEU A 45 6.49 1.02 10.89
CA LEU A 45 5.81 1.85 11.91
C LEU A 45 6.34 3.29 11.93
N GLU A 46 7.61 3.52 11.58
CA GLU A 46 8.15 4.87 11.35
C GLU A 46 7.47 5.58 10.17
N LEU A 47 7.02 4.83 9.16
CA LEU A 47 6.30 5.36 8.01
C LEU A 47 4.78 5.48 8.25
N ASN A 48 4.22 4.59 9.07
CA ASN A 48 2.78 4.46 9.30
C ASN A 48 2.51 4.02 10.76
N PRO A 49 2.47 4.98 11.71
CA PRO A 49 2.35 4.72 13.14
C PRO A 49 0.97 4.22 13.59
#